data_AF-A0A843GVT5-F1
#
_entry.id   AF-A0A843GVT5-F1
#
_cell.length_a   1.000
_cell.length_b   1.000
_cell.length_c   1.000
_cell.angle_alpha   90.00
_cell.angle_beta   90.00
_cell.angle_gamma   90.00
#
_symmetry.space_group_name_H-M   'P 1'
#
loop_
_entity.id
_entity.type
_entity.pdbx_description
1 polymer ?
#
loop_
_entity_poly.entity_id
_entity_poly.type
_entity_poly.pdbx_seq_one_letter_code
_entity_poly.pdbx_strand_id
1 'polypeptide(L)'
;AQTKKRLGTDFGEFNSFELPHKTIATRAGLGWIGKSALFTTLKYGSALRMSSVLTNAPLDFGEPVLESKCGKCMICRDACPGGAISGKNWNYKLKRNDFYDDKKCEKYALVVSEENLGKPDTVCGKCIYACPHTQKYIKRA
;
A
#
# COMPACT_ATOMS: atom_id res chain seq x y z
N ALA A 1 4.62 11.70 4.00
CA ALA A 1 4.03 11.30 2.71
C ALA A 1 4.69 12.13 1.63
N GLN A 2 5.11 11.56 0.50
CA GLN A 2 5.55 12.39 -0.61
C GLN A 2 4.30 13.02 -1.21
N THR A 3 4.04 14.27 -0.83
CA THR A 3 2.90 15.04 -1.33
C THR A 3 3.12 15.34 -2.81
N LYS A 4 2.04 15.38 -3.60
CA LYS A 4 2.08 15.81 -5.02
C LYS A 4 2.89 17.10 -5.23
N LYS A 5 2.84 18.00 -4.23
CA LYS A 5 3.56 19.28 -4.20
C LYS A 5 5.10 19.15 -4.21
N ARG A 6 5.67 18.04 -3.73
CA ARG A 6 7.13 17.82 -3.66
C ARG A 6 7.70 17.07 -4.88
N LEU A 7 6.84 16.48 -5.71
CA LEU A 7 7.22 15.60 -6.82
C LEU A 7 6.72 16.09 -8.19
N GLY A 8 6.09 17.28 -8.28
CA GLY A 8 5.72 17.88 -9.56
C GLY A 8 4.81 17.00 -10.43
N THR A 9 5.16 16.87 -11.71
CA THR A 9 4.44 16.12 -12.76
C THR A 9 4.86 14.65 -12.85
N ASP A 10 5.72 14.17 -11.95
CA ASP A 10 6.35 12.83 -12.02
C ASP A 10 5.37 11.66 -11.77
N PHE A 11 4.10 11.98 -11.51
CA PHE A 11 3.04 11.00 -11.40
C PHE A 11 2.22 10.99 -12.69
N GLY A 12 2.18 9.83 -13.35
CA GLY A 12 1.26 9.61 -14.47
C GLY A 12 -0.20 9.71 -14.04
N GLU A 13 -1.10 9.58 -15.01
CA GLU A 13 -2.53 9.39 -14.76
C GLU A 13 -2.68 8.27 -13.70
N PHE A 14 -3.47 8.51 -12.66
CA PHE A 14 -3.62 7.63 -11.47
C PHE A 14 -2.55 7.68 -10.38
N ASN A 15 -1.77 8.76 -10.19
CA ASN A 15 -0.80 8.82 -9.07
C ASN A 15 0.16 7.60 -9.07
N SER A 16 0.63 7.23 -10.25
CA SER A 16 1.50 6.09 -10.47
C SER A 16 2.89 6.57 -10.88
N PHE A 17 3.92 5.88 -10.42
CA PHE A 17 5.32 6.14 -10.73
C PHE A 17 5.83 5.04 -11.66
N GLU A 18 6.77 5.34 -12.55
CA GLU A 18 7.31 4.37 -13.52
C GLU A 18 7.95 3.14 -12.86
N LEU A 19 8.51 3.32 -11.66
CA LEU A 19 9.14 2.26 -10.87
C LEU A 19 8.44 2.08 -9.51
N PRO A 20 7.25 1.46 -9.44
CA PRO A 20 6.52 1.32 -8.20
C PRO A 20 7.29 0.47 -7.17
N HIS A 21 7.72 1.08 -6.06
CA HIS A 21 8.47 0.40 -5.00
C HIS A 21 7.80 -0.88 -4.49
N LYS A 22 6.46 -0.89 -4.41
CA LYS A 22 5.68 -2.05 -3.95
C LYS A 22 5.80 -3.22 -4.92
N THR A 23 5.77 -2.97 -6.24
CA THR A 23 5.91 -3.99 -7.28
C THR A 23 7.35 -4.50 -7.36
N ILE A 24 8.34 -3.63 -7.17
CA ILE A 24 9.76 -4.04 -7.09
C ILE A 24 9.94 -5.00 -5.92
N ALA A 25 9.40 -4.68 -4.75
CA ALA A 25 9.54 -5.54 -3.57
C ALA A 25 8.81 -6.89 -3.69
N THR A 26 7.67 -6.96 -4.39
CA THR A 26 7.05 -8.27 -4.69
C THR A 26 7.94 -9.10 -5.61
N ARG A 27 8.58 -8.48 -6.61
CA ARG A 27 9.52 -9.18 -7.51
C ARG A 27 10.79 -9.63 -6.80
N ALA A 28 11.25 -8.88 -5.80
CA ALA A 28 12.39 -9.25 -4.95
C ALA A 28 12.04 -10.31 -3.87
N GLY A 29 10.82 -10.84 -3.85
CA GLY A 29 10.41 -11.88 -2.90
C GLY A 29 10.16 -11.40 -1.47
N LEU A 30 10.11 -10.09 -1.23
CA LEU A 30 10.04 -9.53 0.12
C LEU A 30 8.65 -9.62 0.76
N GLY A 31 7.60 -9.86 -0.04
CA GLY A 31 6.21 -9.81 0.42
C GLY A 31 5.22 -9.69 -0.73
N TRP A 32 3.98 -9.32 -0.44
CA TRP A 32 2.90 -9.21 -1.41
C TRP A 32 2.15 -7.88 -1.29
N ILE A 33 1.38 -7.52 -2.31
CA ILE A 33 0.43 -6.40 -2.21
C ILE A 33 -0.89 -6.93 -1.60
N GLY A 34 -1.32 -6.34 -0.50
CA GLY A 34 -2.57 -6.68 0.17
C GLY A 34 -3.81 -6.06 -0.51
N LYS A 35 -5.00 -6.45 -0.06
CA LYS A 35 -6.28 -5.90 -0.56
C LYS A 35 -6.38 -4.37 -0.40
N SER A 36 -5.71 -3.80 0.59
CA SER A 36 -5.57 -2.36 0.81
C SER A 36 -4.62 -1.66 -0.18
N ALA A 37 -4.13 -2.35 -1.20
CA ALA A 37 -3.10 -1.91 -2.14
C ALA A 37 -1.75 -1.53 -1.47
N LEU A 38 -1.55 -1.88 -0.21
CA LEU A 38 -0.29 -1.69 0.52
C LEU A 38 0.58 -2.94 0.43
N PHE A 39 1.89 -2.73 0.37
CA PHE A 39 2.84 -3.83 0.47
C PHE A 39 2.82 -4.39 1.89
N THR A 40 2.83 -5.72 2.00
CA THR A 40 2.62 -6.45 3.25
C THR A 40 3.65 -7.56 3.37
N THR A 41 4.25 -7.66 4.55
CA THR A 41 5.23 -8.71 4.89
C THR A 41 4.70 -9.56 6.03
N LEU A 42 5.25 -10.76 6.21
CA LEU A 42 4.93 -11.59 7.38
C LEU A 42 5.43 -10.96 8.69
N LYS A 43 6.57 -10.26 8.66
CA LYS A 43 7.23 -9.74 9.86
C LYS A 43 6.64 -8.43 10.36
N TYR A 44 6.33 -7.50 9.45
CA TYR A 44 5.92 -6.12 9.80
C TYR A 44 4.50 -5.78 9.37
N GLY A 45 3.80 -6.72 8.71
CA GLY A 45 2.54 -6.41 8.05
C GLY A 45 2.72 -5.30 7.02
N SER A 46 1.79 -4.35 7.01
CA SER A 46 1.81 -3.20 6.10
C SER A 46 2.39 -1.92 6.73
N ALA A 47 2.96 -2.00 7.94
CA ALA A 47 3.56 -0.87 8.65
C ALA A 47 5.01 -0.62 8.18
N LEU A 48 5.16 -0.33 6.88
CA LEU A 48 6.46 -0.15 6.23
C LEU A 48 6.50 1.15 5.44
N ARG A 49 7.69 1.77 5.42
CA ARG A 49 8.06 2.77 4.41
C ARG A 49 9.13 2.17 3.52
N MET A 50 9.06 2.47 2.24
CA MET A 50 9.90 1.85 1.23
C MET A 50 10.63 2.91 0.42
N SER A 51 11.83 2.56 0.02
CA SER A 51 12.62 3.24 -0.99
C SER A 51 13.25 2.16 -1.89
N SER A 52 13.71 2.55 -3.08
CA SER A 52 14.44 1.65 -3.97
C SER A 52 15.72 2.34 -4.42
N VAL A 53 16.78 1.55 -4.57
CA VAL A 53 18.08 2.00 -5.12
C VAL A 53 18.31 1.20 -6.39
N LEU A 54 18.55 1.90 -7.50
CA LEU A 54 18.98 1.27 -8.75
C LEU A 54 20.49 1.10 -8.69
N THR A 55 20.96 -0.11 -8.96
CA THR A 55 22.38 -0.44 -8.93
C THR A 55 22.69 -1.53 -9.95
N ASN A 56 23.93 -1.55 -10.42
CA ASN A 56 24.52 -2.61 -11.24
C ASN A 56 25.36 -3.59 -10.41
N ALA A 57 25.36 -3.46 -9.07
CA ALA A 57 26.07 -4.39 -8.20
C ALA A 57 25.55 -5.82 -8.40
N PRO A 58 26.43 -6.84 -8.41
CA PRO A 58 26.02 -8.23 -8.53
C PRO A 58 25.39 -8.68 -7.20
N LEU A 59 24.06 -8.72 -7.16
CA LEU A 59 23.28 -9.12 -5.99
C LEU A 59 22.48 -10.38 -6.31
N ASP A 60 22.32 -11.25 -5.32
CA ASP A 60 21.39 -12.37 -5.41
C ASP A 60 19.94 -11.87 -5.48
N PHE A 61 19.10 -12.61 -6.20
CA PHE A 61 17.69 -12.29 -6.38
C PHE A 61 16.80 -13.22 -5.55
N GLY A 62 15.74 -12.65 -4.97
CA GLY A 62 14.70 -13.43 -4.30
C GLY A 62 13.66 -13.98 -5.28
N GLU A 63 12.92 -15.00 -4.84
CA GLU A 63 11.81 -15.58 -5.61
C GLU A 63 10.60 -14.63 -5.65
N PRO A 64 10.10 -14.26 -6.85
CA PRO A 64 8.97 -13.35 -6.97
C PRO A 64 7.69 -13.86 -6.28
N VAL A 65 7.00 -12.97 -5.57
CA VAL A 65 5.66 -13.23 -5.02
C VAL A 65 4.62 -12.68 -5.99
N LEU A 66 3.93 -13.58 -6.68
CA LEU A 66 3.02 -13.22 -7.78
C LEU A 66 1.58 -12.96 -7.34
N GLU A 67 1.21 -13.37 -6.12
CA GLU A 67 -0.16 -13.32 -5.62
C GLU A 67 -0.24 -12.86 -4.16
N SER A 68 -1.40 -12.28 -3.81
CA SER A 68 -1.68 -11.82 -2.46
C SER A 68 -1.89 -12.99 -1.49
N LYS A 69 -1.27 -12.93 -0.31
CA LYS A 69 -1.48 -13.91 0.77
C LYS A 69 -2.63 -13.53 1.71
N CYS A 70 -3.51 -12.60 1.31
CA CYS A 70 -4.67 -12.19 2.12
C CYS A 70 -5.79 -13.25 2.18
N GLY A 71 -5.91 -14.11 1.16
CA GLY A 71 -6.94 -15.14 1.11
C GLY A 71 -8.36 -14.59 1.27
N LYS A 72 -9.12 -15.16 2.22
CA LYS A 72 -10.51 -14.78 2.52
C LYS A 72 -10.65 -13.58 3.46
N CYS A 73 -9.56 -13.00 3.98
CA CYS A 73 -9.60 -11.88 4.93
C CYS A 73 -10.25 -10.63 4.30
N MET A 74 -11.20 -9.99 5.01
CA MET A 74 -11.88 -8.77 4.57
C MET A 74 -11.72 -7.58 5.55
N ILE A 75 -10.97 -7.77 6.64
CA ILE A 75 -10.92 -6.81 7.76
C ILE A 75 -10.55 -5.39 7.33
N CYS A 76 -9.54 -5.22 6.46
CA CYS A 76 -9.16 -3.87 6.02
C CYS A 76 -10.20 -3.21 5.11
N ARG A 77 -10.98 -4.00 4.36
CA ARG A 77 -12.12 -3.51 3.57
C ARG A 77 -13.18 -2.98 4.51
N ASP A 78 -13.59 -3.80 5.47
CA ASP A 78 -14.71 -3.50 6.37
C ASP A 78 -14.35 -2.32 7.31
N ALA A 79 -13.07 -2.18 7.64
CA ALA A 79 -12.55 -1.05 8.41
C ALA A 79 -12.33 0.24 7.59
N CYS A 80 -12.56 0.24 6.27
CA CYS A 80 -12.31 1.41 5.41
C CYS A 80 -13.55 2.32 5.34
N PRO A 81 -13.58 3.45 6.06
CA PRO A 81 -14.73 4.36 6.03
C PRO A 81 -14.93 5.04 4.67
N GLY A 82 -13.87 5.17 3.87
CA GLY A 82 -13.97 5.73 2.52
C GLY A 82 -14.49 4.74 1.47
N GLY A 83 -14.65 3.45 1.79
CA GLY A 83 -15.11 2.45 0.83
C GLY A 83 -14.16 2.25 -0.37
N ALA A 84 -12.85 2.48 -0.17
CA ALA A 84 -11.84 2.45 -1.24
C ALA A 84 -11.38 1.04 -1.63
N ILE A 85 -11.60 0.05 -0.78
CA ILE A 85 -11.05 -1.31 -0.93
C ILE A 85 -12.13 -2.22 -1.50
N SER A 86 -11.91 -2.84 -2.66
CA SER A 86 -12.91 -3.78 -3.23
C SER A 86 -12.97 -5.12 -2.49
N GLY A 87 -11.85 -5.53 -1.88
CA GLY A 87 -11.69 -6.84 -1.25
C GLY A 87 -11.21 -7.96 -2.20
N LYS A 88 -10.98 -7.67 -3.49
CA LYS A 88 -10.32 -8.61 -4.42
C LYS A 88 -8.88 -8.86 -4.00
N ASN A 89 -8.40 -10.08 -4.19
CA ASN A 89 -6.98 -10.41 -4.02
C ASN A 89 -6.17 -9.83 -5.17
N TRP A 90 -5.05 -9.20 -4.84
CA TRP A 90 -4.08 -8.77 -5.83
C TRP A 90 -3.36 -9.98 -6.46
N ASN A 91 -3.02 -9.87 -7.74
CA ASN A 91 -2.02 -10.67 -8.42
C ASN A 91 -1.21 -9.76 -9.35
N TYR A 92 -0.06 -10.22 -9.83
CA TYR A 92 0.89 -9.41 -10.59
C TYR A 92 0.33 -8.84 -11.91
N LYS A 93 -0.79 -9.36 -12.43
CA LYS A 93 -1.43 -8.87 -13.67
C LYS A 93 -2.45 -7.76 -13.40
N LEU A 94 -2.89 -7.59 -12.15
CA LEU A 94 -3.89 -6.57 -11.80
C LEU A 94 -3.24 -5.20 -11.65
N LYS A 95 -3.89 -4.19 -12.23
CA LYS A 95 -3.57 -2.78 -11.95
C LYS A 95 -4.16 -2.43 -10.58
N ARG A 96 -3.52 -1.48 -9.89
CA ARG A 96 -3.99 -1.01 -8.57
C ARG A 96 -5.47 -0.59 -8.59
N ASN A 97 -5.85 0.14 -9.63
CA ASN A 97 -7.17 0.72 -9.75
C ASN A 97 -8.26 -0.31 -10.12
N ASP A 98 -7.90 -1.55 -10.45
CA ASP A 98 -8.86 -2.65 -10.70
C ASP A 98 -9.50 -3.19 -9.40
N PHE A 99 -8.86 -2.92 -8.25
CA PHE A 99 -9.30 -3.43 -6.94
C PHE A 99 -9.23 -2.40 -5.80
N TYR A 100 -8.71 -1.20 -6.06
CA TYR A 100 -8.55 -0.15 -5.07
C TYR A 100 -8.85 1.23 -5.68
N ASP A 101 -9.79 1.97 -5.09
CA ASP A 101 -10.21 3.29 -5.53
C ASP A 101 -9.38 4.37 -4.81
N ASP A 102 -8.37 4.92 -5.51
CA ASP A 102 -7.48 5.93 -4.94
C ASP A 102 -8.21 7.25 -4.66
N LYS A 103 -9.25 7.58 -5.41
CA LYS A 103 -10.00 8.84 -5.26
C LYS A 103 -10.89 8.82 -4.02
N LYS A 104 -11.57 7.70 -3.77
CA LYS A 104 -12.31 7.52 -2.51
C LYS A 104 -11.39 7.55 -1.29
N CYS A 105 -10.21 6.95 -1.40
CA CYS A 105 -9.21 7.01 -0.34
C CYS A 105 -8.72 8.45 -0.12
N GLU A 106 -8.33 9.16 -1.19
CA GLU A 106 -7.84 10.54 -1.13
C GLU A 106 -8.90 11.47 -0.53
N LYS A 107 -10.15 11.38 -1.00
CA LYS A 107 -11.27 12.18 -0.49
C LYS A 107 -11.48 12.00 1.01
N TYR A 108 -11.56 10.76 1.49
CA TYR A 108 -11.75 10.51 2.92
C TYR A 108 -10.52 10.91 3.75
N ALA A 109 -9.31 10.67 3.22
CA ALA A 109 -8.08 11.02 3.92
C ALA A 109 -7.97 12.54 4.16
N LEU A 110 -8.37 13.36 3.18
CA LEU A 110 -8.37 14.82 3.32
C LEU A 110 -9.33 15.31 4.41
N VAL A 111 -10.53 14.71 4.49
CA VAL A 111 -11.52 15.04 5.54
C VAL A 111 -10.97 14.67 6.91
N VAL A 112 -10.55 13.42 7.10
CA VAL A 112 -10.12 12.93 8.40
C VAL A 112 -8.81 13.59 8.87
N SER A 113 -7.95 14.01 7.95
CA SER A 113 -6.74 14.76 8.30
C SER A 113 -7.05 16.18 8.74
N GLU A 114 -8.02 16.85 8.10
CA GLU A 114 -8.46 18.19 8.50
C GLU A 114 -9.03 18.14 9.92
N GLU A 115 -9.93 17.19 10.18
CA GLU A 115 -10.59 17.01 11.47
C GLU A 115 -9.61 16.69 12.60
N ASN A 116 -8.60 15.84 12.36
CA ASN A 116 -7.71 15.36 13.42
C ASN A 116 -6.39 16.14 13.53
N LEU A 117 -5.93 16.77 12.45
CA LEU A 117 -4.62 17.45 12.39
C LEU A 117 -4.72 18.95 12.09
N GLY A 118 -5.93 19.47 11.84
CA GLY A 118 -6.16 20.88 11.48
C GLY A 118 -5.55 21.27 10.14
N LYS A 119 -5.28 20.30 9.25
CA LYS A 119 -4.76 20.56 7.90
C LYS A 119 -5.12 19.45 6.91
N PRO A 120 -5.31 19.77 5.62
CA PRO A 120 -5.66 18.78 4.62
C PRO A 120 -4.42 18.03 4.15
N ASP A 121 -4.41 16.72 4.33
CA ASP A 121 -3.34 15.80 3.92
C ASP A 121 -3.94 14.44 3.52
N THR A 122 -3.10 13.55 3.00
CA THR A 122 -3.49 12.21 2.54
C THR A 122 -3.25 11.14 3.61
N VAL A 123 -3.30 11.54 4.89
CA VAL A 123 -2.98 10.67 6.03
C VAL A 123 -4.26 10.14 6.66
N CYS A 124 -4.42 8.81 6.66
CA CYS A 124 -5.52 8.12 7.34
C CYS A 124 -5.04 6.88 8.12
N GLY A 125 -4.39 5.92 7.45
CA GLY A 125 -3.73 4.78 8.12
C GLY A 125 -4.64 3.70 8.72
N LYS A 126 -5.97 3.86 8.71
CA LYS A 126 -6.91 2.87 9.29
C LYS A 126 -6.73 1.45 8.73
N CYS A 127 -6.49 1.30 7.43
CA CYS A 127 -6.27 -0.01 6.81
C CYS A 127 -4.92 -0.64 7.17
N ILE A 128 -3.88 0.17 7.47
CA ILE A 128 -2.59 -0.30 8.00
C ILE A 128 -2.83 -0.90 9.37
N TYR A 129 -3.48 -0.13 10.25
CA TYR A 129 -3.76 -0.53 11.63
C TYR A 129 -4.65 -1.79 11.68
N ALA A 130 -5.75 -1.82 10.92
CA ALA A 130 -6.70 -2.95 10.97
C ALA A 130 -6.14 -4.27 10.41
N CYS A 131 -5.09 -4.24 9.59
CA CYS A 131 -4.55 -5.44 8.95
C CYS A 131 -4.05 -6.45 10.00
N PRO A 132 -4.50 -7.73 9.97
CA PRO A 132 -4.06 -8.74 10.93
C PRO A 132 -2.55 -8.98 10.95
N HIS A 133 -1.87 -8.86 9.81
CA HIS A 133 -0.42 -8.97 9.75
C HIS A 133 0.27 -7.81 10.46
N THR A 134 -0.27 -6.60 10.35
CA THR A 134 0.23 -5.43 11.08
C THR A 134 -0.07 -5.56 12.57
N GLN A 135 -1.25 -6.03 12.95
CA GLN A 135 -1.60 -6.27 14.35
C GLN A 135 -0.68 -7.30 15.01
N LYS A 136 -0.30 -8.37 14.28
CA LYS A 136 0.71 -9.33 14.75
C LYS A 136 2.07 -8.67 14.99
N TYR A 137 2.47 -7.72 14.15
CA TYR A 137 3.69 -6.95 14.35
C TYR A 137 3.59 -6.05 15.58
N ILE A 138 2.52 -5.25 15.71
CA ILE A 138 2.32 -4.31 16.83
C ILE A 138 2.32 -5.04 18.17
N LYS A 139 1.66 -6.21 18.27
CA LYS A 139 1.61 -6.98 19.53
C LYS A 139 2.93 -7.63 19.94
N ARG A 140 3.91 -7.69 19.03
CA ARG A 140 5.25 -8.25 19.29
C ARG A 140 6.30 -7.17 19.57
N ALA A 141 5.99 -5.92 19.23
CA ALA A 141 6.86 -4.76 19.42
C ALA A 141 6.66 -4.19 20.82
#